data_AF-A0A0S4TAN6-F1
#
_entry.id   AF-A0A0S4TAN6-F1
#
_cell.length_a   1.000
_cell.length_b   1.000
_cell.length_c   1.000
_cell.angle_alpha   90.00
_cell.angle_beta   90.00
_cell.angle_gamma   90.00
#
_symmetry.space_group_name_H-M   'P 1'
#
loop_
_entity.id
_entity.type
_entity.pdbx_description
1 polymer ?
#
loop_
_entity_poly.entity_id
_entity_poly.type
_entity_poly.pdbx_seq_one_letter_code
_entity_poly.pdbx_strand_id
1 'polypeptide(L)'
;MEVVNSAVTIISDPEKCRTWVSQHKSSVKAYISLAIFCVVVFFFLSDGDFSFLLTLSSLTSAFSFAMVCLKIEITKSCAGVSLRMMEAYVILIFARLCSIIPFEGYLPYDRSGDWLYQTLEASCMIIAGTIVYLCRYRYKETYDPNSDEFNSMYLIIPAFLMALVFHPSLNSWMPADIAWTFALYLESVVVLPQLFMFQKERKVVPFTSHFLAMQAVSKVLAFIFWISSYTELNDPSKVLKKHVGYWVIIMQIVQLALMGDFVYHYARCITRGVPVQFILMENV
;
A
#
# COMPACT_ATOMS: atom_id res chain seq x y z
N MET A 1 5.67 -18.48 14.24
CA MET A 1 5.27 -19.90 14.40
C MET A 1 3.81 -20.03 14.84
N GLU A 2 3.35 -19.25 15.82
CA GLU A 2 1.98 -19.37 16.33
C GLU A 2 0.88 -19.10 15.29
N VAL A 3 0.95 -17.98 14.56
CA VAL A 3 -0.02 -17.64 13.48
C VAL A 3 -0.11 -18.75 12.43
N VAL A 4 1.03 -19.32 12.05
CA VAL A 4 1.11 -20.40 11.05
C VAL A 4 0.43 -21.67 11.59
N ASN A 5 0.72 -22.05 12.83
CA ASN A 5 0.10 -23.23 13.46
C ASN A 5 -1.41 -23.07 13.60
N SER A 6 -1.89 -21.89 13.99
CA SER A 6 -3.32 -21.58 14.06
C SER A 6 -3.99 -21.65 12.68
N ALA A 7 -3.36 -21.08 11.64
CA ALA A 7 -3.84 -21.17 10.27
C ALA A 7 -3.93 -22.62 9.79
N VAL A 8 -2.88 -23.42 10.00
CA VAL A 8 -2.86 -24.85 9.64
C VAL A 8 -3.99 -25.60 10.34
N THR A 9 -4.21 -25.34 11.64
CA THR A 9 -5.28 -25.97 12.43
C THR A 9 -6.67 -25.67 11.86
N ILE A 10 -6.93 -24.42 11.47
CA ILE A 10 -8.21 -24.02 10.86
C ILE A 10 -8.39 -24.71 9.51
N ILE A 11 -7.36 -24.71 8.67
CA ILE A 11 -7.43 -25.25 7.31
C ILE A 11 -7.57 -26.77 7.34
N SER A 12 -6.93 -27.45 8.30
CA SER A 12 -6.97 -28.91 8.43
C SER A 12 -8.30 -29.47 8.95
N ASP A 13 -9.11 -28.64 9.62
CA ASP A 13 -10.37 -29.04 10.25
C ASP A 13 -11.56 -28.45 9.45
N PRO A 14 -12.33 -29.27 8.70
CA PRO A 14 -13.40 -28.79 7.85
C PRO A 14 -14.50 -28.02 8.59
N GLU A 15 -14.80 -28.38 9.84
CA GLU A 15 -15.84 -27.70 10.63
C GLU A 15 -15.37 -26.34 11.12
N LYS A 16 -14.12 -26.25 11.59
CA LYS A 16 -13.51 -24.97 11.96
C LYS A 16 -13.35 -24.06 10.76
N CYS A 17 -12.90 -24.59 9.63
CA CYS A 17 -12.81 -23.84 8.37
C CYS A 17 -14.17 -23.27 7.95
N ARG A 18 -15.22 -24.12 7.93
CA ARG A 18 -16.58 -23.68 7.57
C ARG A 18 -17.11 -22.60 8.50
N THR A 19 -16.89 -22.76 9.81
CA THR A 19 -17.29 -21.79 10.83
C THR A 19 -16.57 -20.46 10.62
N TRP A 20 -15.26 -20.51 10.42
CA TRP A 20 -14.43 -19.34 10.18
C TRP A 20 -14.84 -18.56 8.91
N VAL A 21 -15.04 -19.28 7.81
CA VAL A 21 -15.53 -18.69 6.54
C VAL A 21 -16.90 -18.06 6.75
N SER A 22 -17.76 -18.70 7.55
CA SER A 22 -19.10 -18.18 7.82
C SER A 22 -19.10 -16.85 8.59
N GLN A 23 -18.10 -16.63 9.45
CA GLN A 23 -17.92 -15.39 10.21
C GLN A 23 -17.33 -14.27 9.34
N HIS A 24 -16.51 -14.61 8.35
CA HIS A 24 -15.78 -13.64 7.51
C HIS A 24 -16.30 -13.54 6.07
N LYS A 25 -17.55 -13.97 5.81
CA LYS A 25 -18.10 -14.13 4.44
C LYS A 25 -17.87 -12.92 3.53
N SER A 26 -18.07 -11.70 4.03
CA SER A 26 -17.92 -10.50 3.19
C SER A 26 -16.47 -10.27 2.76
N SER A 27 -15.53 -10.38 3.69
CA SER A 27 -14.10 -10.16 3.41
C SER A 27 -13.54 -11.28 2.55
N VAL A 28 -13.93 -12.54 2.83
CA VAL A 28 -13.55 -13.70 2.02
C VAL A 28 -14.03 -13.56 0.57
N LYS A 29 -15.30 -13.17 0.35
CA LYS A 29 -15.82 -12.91 -1.00
C LYS A 29 -15.02 -11.83 -1.71
N ALA A 30 -14.74 -10.70 -1.05
CA ALA A 30 -14.00 -9.60 -1.64
C ALA A 30 -12.58 -10.02 -2.06
N TYR A 31 -11.86 -10.76 -1.21
CA TYR A 31 -10.50 -11.23 -1.52
C TYR A 31 -10.46 -12.33 -2.57
N ILE A 32 -11.43 -13.24 -2.59
CA ILE A 32 -11.55 -14.23 -3.66
C ILE A 32 -11.86 -13.54 -5.00
N SER A 33 -12.78 -12.56 -5.00
CA SER A 33 -13.08 -11.77 -6.19
C SER A 33 -11.84 -11.02 -6.69
N LEU A 34 -11.04 -10.42 -5.80
CA LEU A 34 -9.77 -9.81 -6.17
C LEU A 34 -8.81 -10.85 -6.76
N ALA A 35 -8.63 -12.01 -6.12
CA ALA A 35 -7.71 -13.05 -6.60
C ALA A 35 -8.10 -13.55 -8.00
N ILE A 36 -9.39 -13.81 -8.24
CA ILE A 36 -9.90 -14.18 -9.56
C ILE A 36 -9.65 -13.05 -10.56
N PHE A 37 -9.92 -11.81 -10.19
CA PHE A 37 -9.67 -10.65 -11.06
C PHE A 37 -8.18 -10.51 -11.41
N CYS A 38 -7.26 -10.69 -10.46
CA CYS A 38 -5.82 -10.69 -10.72
C CYS A 38 -5.41 -11.79 -11.69
N VAL A 39 -5.98 -13.00 -11.56
CA VAL A 39 -5.72 -14.12 -12.48
C VAL A 39 -6.21 -13.79 -13.89
N VAL A 40 -7.41 -13.22 -14.02
CA VAL A 40 -7.94 -12.76 -15.31
C VAL A 40 -7.03 -11.67 -15.90
N VAL A 41 -6.65 -10.66 -15.12
CA VAL A 41 -5.74 -9.61 -15.57
C VAL A 41 -4.40 -10.19 -16.03
N PHE A 42 -3.83 -11.16 -15.32
CA PHE A 42 -2.61 -11.84 -15.74
C PHE A 42 -2.78 -12.52 -17.10
N PHE A 43 -3.79 -13.38 -17.27
CA PHE A 43 -3.95 -14.13 -18.52
C PHE A 43 -4.32 -13.29 -19.73
N PHE A 44 -5.00 -12.15 -19.55
CA PHE A 44 -5.45 -11.33 -20.66
C PHE A 44 -4.57 -10.09 -20.91
N LEU A 45 -3.90 -9.55 -19.88
CA LEU A 45 -3.21 -8.26 -19.92
C LEU A 45 -1.70 -8.31 -19.64
N SER A 46 -1.14 -9.48 -19.35
CA SER A 46 0.30 -9.70 -19.14
C SER A 46 0.87 -10.66 -20.18
N ASP A 47 2.16 -10.51 -20.46
CA ASP A 47 2.94 -11.46 -21.26
C ASP A 47 3.59 -12.56 -20.37
N GLY A 48 3.35 -12.50 -19.06
CA GLY A 48 3.92 -13.41 -18.08
C GLY A 48 5.28 -13.00 -17.56
N ASP A 49 5.75 -11.79 -17.89
CA ASP A 49 7.04 -11.28 -17.46
C ASP A 49 7.06 -10.95 -15.97
N PHE A 50 8.24 -11.10 -15.35
CA PHE A 50 8.41 -10.87 -13.91
C PHE A 50 8.02 -9.44 -13.48
N SER A 51 8.17 -8.45 -14.36
CA SER A 51 7.76 -7.07 -14.10
C SER A 51 6.26 -6.89 -13.90
N PHE A 52 5.42 -7.84 -14.30
CA PHE A 52 3.98 -7.83 -13.98
C PHE A 52 3.71 -7.73 -12.47
N LEU A 53 4.65 -8.17 -11.61
CA LEU A 53 4.55 -8.01 -10.16
C LEU A 53 4.34 -6.57 -9.72
N LEU A 54 4.92 -5.59 -10.43
CA LEU A 54 4.75 -4.18 -10.11
C LEU A 54 3.32 -3.71 -10.45
N THR A 55 2.77 -4.17 -11.58
CA THR A 55 1.34 -3.97 -11.93
C THR A 55 0.42 -4.63 -10.91
N LEU A 56 0.72 -5.88 -10.50
CA LEU A 56 -0.07 -6.58 -9.50
C LEU A 56 -0.06 -5.87 -8.14
N SER A 57 1.09 -5.29 -7.76
CA SER A 57 1.21 -4.42 -6.59
C SER A 57 0.28 -3.20 -6.70
N SER A 58 0.30 -2.50 -7.83
CA SER A 58 -0.56 -1.32 -8.07
C SER A 58 -2.04 -1.70 -8.06
N LEU A 59 -2.42 -2.82 -8.68
CA LEU A 59 -3.80 -3.34 -8.68
C LEU A 59 -4.29 -3.63 -7.26
N THR A 60 -3.44 -4.28 -6.47
CA THR A 60 -3.72 -4.61 -5.06
C THR A 60 -3.90 -3.33 -4.22
N SER A 61 -3.04 -2.32 -4.45
CA SER A 61 -3.15 -1.00 -3.84
C SER A 61 -4.46 -0.30 -4.23
N ALA A 62 -4.81 -0.27 -5.52
CA ALA A 62 -6.05 0.32 -6.04
C ALA A 62 -7.30 -0.30 -5.40
N PHE A 63 -7.32 -1.63 -5.27
CA PHE A 63 -8.39 -2.34 -4.58
C PHE A 63 -8.54 -1.88 -3.12
N SER A 64 -7.41 -1.70 -2.41
CA SER A 64 -7.45 -1.23 -1.02
C SER A 64 -8.06 0.18 -0.90
N PHE A 65 -7.67 1.12 -1.76
CA PHE A 65 -8.24 2.47 -1.79
C PHE A 65 -9.74 2.43 -2.12
N ALA A 66 -10.13 1.63 -3.12
CA ALA A 66 -11.52 1.46 -3.50
C ALA A 66 -12.36 0.94 -2.32
N MET A 67 -11.86 -0.05 -1.56
CA MET A 67 -12.54 -0.55 -0.37
C MET A 67 -12.80 0.54 0.67
N VAL A 68 -11.80 1.39 0.97
CA VAL A 68 -11.96 2.50 1.92
C VAL A 68 -12.98 3.50 1.41
N CYS A 69 -12.85 3.94 0.16
CA CYS A 69 -13.75 4.92 -0.43
C CYS A 69 -15.21 4.41 -0.42
N LEU A 70 -15.43 3.16 -0.85
CA LEU A 70 -16.74 2.53 -0.81
C LEU A 70 -17.29 2.42 0.61
N LYS A 71 -16.46 2.09 1.60
CA LYS A 71 -16.90 1.99 3.00
C LYS A 71 -17.27 3.34 3.58
N ILE A 72 -16.52 4.40 3.29
CA ILE A 72 -16.90 5.76 3.68
C ILE A 72 -18.25 6.13 3.06
N GLU A 73 -18.45 5.85 1.77
CA GLU A 73 -19.70 6.17 1.08
C GLU A 73 -20.90 5.34 1.54
N ILE A 74 -20.72 4.06 1.87
CA ILE A 74 -21.81 3.21 2.38
C ILE A 74 -22.19 3.62 3.81
N THR A 75 -21.19 3.88 4.65
CA THR A 75 -21.43 4.21 6.07
C THR A 75 -21.69 5.68 6.34
N LYS A 76 -21.49 6.55 5.32
CA LYS A 76 -21.61 8.01 5.43
C LYS A 76 -20.74 8.59 6.54
N SER A 77 -19.56 7.99 6.75
CA SER A 77 -18.64 8.33 7.83
C SER A 77 -17.19 8.06 7.43
N CYS A 78 -16.28 8.97 7.80
CA CYS A 78 -14.83 8.81 7.68
C CYS A 78 -14.14 8.56 9.03
N ALA A 79 -14.89 8.21 10.08
CA ALA A 79 -14.32 7.90 11.38
C ALA A 79 -13.28 6.75 11.29
N GLY A 80 -12.12 6.95 11.92
CA GLY A 80 -11.01 6.00 11.92
C GLY A 80 -10.10 6.03 10.68
N VAL A 81 -10.31 6.97 9.75
CA VAL A 81 -9.43 7.21 8.59
C VAL A 81 -8.51 8.40 8.87
N SER A 82 -7.20 8.18 8.74
CA SER A 82 -6.22 9.28 8.78
C SER A 82 -6.28 10.06 7.47
N LEU A 83 -6.76 11.30 7.57
CA LEU A 83 -6.74 12.26 6.47
C LEU A 83 -5.29 12.60 6.10
N ARG A 84 -4.40 12.74 7.09
CA ARG A 84 -2.97 13.05 6.89
C ARG A 84 -2.25 12.02 6.02
N MET A 85 -2.54 10.73 6.24
CA MET A 85 -2.04 9.65 5.40
C MET A 85 -2.57 9.77 3.96
N MET A 86 -3.88 9.99 3.79
CA MET A 86 -4.51 10.05 2.47
C MET A 86 -4.01 11.25 1.65
N GLU A 87 -3.77 12.39 2.28
CA GLU A 87 -3.15 13.56 1.63
C GLU A 87 -1.72 13.27 1.16
N ALA A 88 -0.92 12.60 1.99
CA ALA A 88 0.43 12.22 1.62
C ALA A 88 0.44 11.19 0.47
N TYR A 89 -0.54 10.27 0.43
CA TYR A 89 -0.75 9.39 -0.72
C TYR A 89 -1.09 10.16 -2.00
N VAL A 90 -1.96 11.18 -1.94
CA VAL A 90 -2.25 12.02 -3.12
C VAL A 90 -0.97 12.69 -3.64
N ILE A 91 -0.16 13.27 -2.74
CA ILE A 91 1.11 13.93 -3.10
C ILE A 91 2.10 12.95 -3.74
N LEU A 92 2.31 11.79 -3.13
CA LEU A 92 3.29 10.82 -3.64
C LEU A 92 2.83 10.19 -4.96
N ILE A 93 1.55 9.87 -5.13
CA ILE A 93 1.06 9.26 -6.36
C ILE A 93 1.07 10.30 -7.49
N PHE A 94 0.75 11.56 -7.19
CA PHE A 94 0.90 12.64 -8.16
C PHE A 94 2.35 12.76 -8.66
N ALA A 95 3.32 12.78 -7.75
CA ALA A 95 4.74 12.82 -8.12
C ALA A 95 5.16 11.60 -8.96
N ARG A 96 4.68 10.39 -8.62
CA ARG A 96 4.90 9.19 -9.41
C ARG A 96 4.35 9.33 -10.82
N LEU A 97 3.11 9.79 -10.97
CA LEU A 97 2.45 9.99 -12.27
C LEU A 97 3.19 11.01 -13.14
N CYS A 98 3.69 12.11 -12.56
CA CYS A 98 4.55 13.05 -13.27
C CYS A 98 5.81 12.40 -13.85
N SER A 99 6.29 11.30 -13.26
CA SER A 99 7.45 10.57 -13.74
C SER A 99 7.11 9.43 -14.71
N ILE A 100 5.96 8.79 -14.58
CA ILE A 100 5.64 7.58 -15.35
C ILE A 100 4.71 7.82 -16.53
N ILE A 101 3.93 8.92 -16.56
CA ILE A 101 3.06 9.24 -17.70
C ILE A 101 3.88 9.70 -18.91
N PRO A 102 4.84 10.65 -18.77
CA PRO A 102 5.56 11.16 -19.94
C PRO A 102 6.79 10.32 -20.32
N PHE A 103 7.18 9.35 -19.48
CA PHE A 103 8.43 8.60 -19.62
C PHE A 103 8.24 7.14 -19.25
N GLU A 104 9.02 6.27 -19.88
CA GLU A 104 8.89 4.81 -19.75
C GLU A 104 9.94 4.17 -18.81
N GLY A 105 10.94 4.94 -18.35
CA GLY A 105 12.13 4.40 -17.67
C GLY A 105 11.85 3.71 -16.33
N TYR A 106 10.67 3.90 -15.73
CA TYR A 106 10.26 3.24 -14.49
C TYR A 106 8.97 2.42 -14.64
N LEU A 107 8.51 2.19 -15.87
CA LEU A 107 7.35 1.34 -16.12
C LEU A 107 7.74 -0.14 -16.01
N PRO A 108 6.79 -1.02 -15.64
CA PRO A 108 6.96 -2.46 -15.86
C PRO A 108 7.27 -2.73 -17.34
N TYR A 109 8.20 -3.64 -17.63
CA TYR A 109 8.52 -4.04 -19.00
C TYR A 109 7.42 -4.90 -19.64
N ASP A 110 6.69 -5.67 -18.83
CA ASP A 110 5.53 -6.48 -19.22
C ASP A 110 4.47 -5.61 -19.93
N ARG A 111 3.69 -6.18 -20.85
CA ARG A 111 2.57 -5.51 -21.56
C ARG A 111 1.61 -4.71 -20.67
N SER A 112 1.45 -5.10 -19.41
CA SER A 112 0.66 -4.34 -18.46
C SER A 112 1.23 -2.95 -18.13
N GLY A 113 2.53 -2.73 -18.36
CA GLY A 113 3.22 -1.45 -18.23
C GLY A 113 2.77 -0.42 -19.27
N ASP A 114 2.35 -0.85 -20.47
CA ASP A 114 1.98 0.02 -21.59
C ASP A 114 0.87 1.02 -21.25
N TRP A 115 -0.08 0.62 -20.40
CA TRP A 115 -1.21 1.47 -20.03
C TRP A 115 -1.84 1.10 -18.69
N LEU A 116 -1.87 -0.20 -18.34
CA LEU A 116 -2.62 -0.68 -17.18
C LEU A 116 -2.00 -0.18 -15.87
N TYR A 117 -0.67 -0.30 -15.72
CA TYR A 117 0.02 0.20 -14.53
C TYR A 117 -0.22 1.70 -14.31
N GLN A 118 -0.06 2.52 -15.35
CA GLN A 118 -0.33 3.96 -15.27
C GLN A 118 -1.80 4.26 -14.93
N THR A 119 -2.73 3.51 -15.54
CA THR A 119 -4.18 3.65 -15.28
C THR A 119 -4.52 3.30 -13.83
N LEU A 120 -3.89 2.28 -13.27
CA LEU A 120 -4.08 1.89 -11.87
C LEU A 120 -3.53 2.95 -10.92
N GLU A 121 -2.34 3.50 -11.18
CA GLU A 121 -1.77 4.60 -10.39
C GLU A 121 -2.65 5.87 -10.47
N ALA A 122 -3.14 6.22 -11.66
CA ALA A 122 -4.07 7.34 -11.85
C ALA A 122 -5.39 7.10 -11.10
N SER A 123 -5.91 5.88 -11.14
CA SER A 123 -7.11 5.49 -10.38
C SER A 123 -6.89 5.61 -8.88
N CYS A 124 -5.73 5.17 -8.37
CA CYS A 124 -5.38 5.33 -6.96
C CYS A 124 -5.36 6.81 -6.55
N MET A 125 -4.78 7.69 -7.37
CA MET A 125 -4.75 9.13 -7.10
C MET A 125 -6.17 9.72 -7.02
N ILE A 126 -7.03 9.37 -7.98
CA ILE A 126 -8.42 9.87 -8.02
C ILE A 126 -9.20 9.37 -6.79
N ILE A 127 -9.07 8.09 -6.44
CA ILE A 127 -9.76 7.51 -5.29
C ILE A 127 -9.23 8.10 -3.98
N ALA A 128 -7.91 8.24 -3.82
CA ALA A 128 -7.30 8.87 -2.65
C ALA A 128 -7.74 10.34 -2.52
N GLY A 129 -7.74 11.10 -3.61
CA GLY A 129 -8.26 12.47 -3.65
C GLY A 129 -9.75 12.55 -3.31
N THR A 130 -10.53 11.56 -3.73
CA THR A 130 -11.94 11.42 -3.35
C THR A 130 -12.06 11.19 -1.84
N ILE A 131 -11.28 10.28 -1.26
CA ILE A 131 -11.27 10.04 0.20
C ILE A 131 -10.91 11.34 0.95
N VAL A 132 -9.91 12.09 0.48
CA VAL A 132 -9.55 13.41 1.04
C VAL A 132 -10.74 14.37 0.99
N TYR A 133 -11.42 14.48 -0.15
CA TYR A 133 -12.62 15.30 -0.29
C TYR A 133 -13.73 14.87 0.67
N LEU A 134 -13.97 13.56 0.79
CA LEU A 134 -14.99 13.01 1.68
C LEU A 134 -14.69 13.33 3.14
N CYS A 135 -13.43 13.26 3.56
CA CYS A 135 -13.01 13.59 4.92
C CYS A 135 -13.03 15.10 5.20
N ARG A 136 -12.60 15.95 4.25
CA ARG A 136 -12.50 17.40 4.46
C ARG A 136 -13.83 18.13 4.37
N TYR A 137 -14.75 17.62 3.56
CA TYR A 137 -15.97 18.35 3.21
C TYR A 137 -17.23 17.52 3.44
N ARG A 138 -17.42 16.40 2.74
CA ARG A 138 -18.71 15.69 2.69
C ARG A 138 -19.13 15.07 4.03
N TYR A 139 -18.20 14.43 4.72
CA TYR A 139 -18.40 13.72 5.99
C TYR A 139 -17.49 14.27 7.10
N LYS A 140 -17.09 15.54 6.98
CA LYS A 140 -16.20 16.25 7.90
C LYS A 140 -16.60 16.10 9.38
N GLU A 141 -17.90 16.11 9.67
CA GLU A 141 -18.42 15.99 11.04
C GLU A 141 -18.08 14.65 11.72
N THR A 142 -17.70 13.63 10.95
CA THR A 142 -17.30 12.31 11.46
C THR A 142 -15.78 12.13 11.56
N TYR A 143 -15.01 13.09 11.06
CA TYR A 143 -13.56 13.12 11.19
C TYR A 143 -13.19 13.74 12.54
N ASP A 144 -12.32 13.08 13.30
CA ASP A 144 -11.76 13.61 14.55
C ASP A 144 -10.32 14.10 14.33
N PRO A 145 -10.08 15.42 14.28
CA PRO A 145 -8.73 15.97 14.13
C PRO A 145 -7.81 15.66 15.32
N ASN A 146 -8.38 15.40 16.51
CA ASN A 146 -7.59 15.12 17.70
C ASN A 146 -6.98 13.73 17.64
N SER A 147 -7.58 12.76 16.94
CA SER A 147 -6.97 11.45 16.78
C SER A 147 -5.93 11.40 15.64
N ASP A 148 -5.99 12.33 14.68
CA ASP A 148 -5.12 12.40 13.49
C ASP A 148 -4.13 13.59 13.54
N GLU A 149 -3.39 13.69 14.66
CA GLU A 149 -2.44 14.78 14.93
C GLU A 149 -1.07 14.63 14.25
N PHE A 150 -0.78 13.49 13.62
CA PHE A 150 0.53 13.24 13.01
C PHE A 150 0.76 14.22 11.84
N ASN A 151 1.78 15.07 11.96
CA ASN A 151 2.13 15.99 10.88
C ASN A 151 2.89 15.28 9.76
N SER A 152 2.22 15.06 8.62
CA SER A 152 2.78 14.40 7.45
C SER A 152 3.99 15.12 6.82
N MET A 153 4.21 16.40 7.14
CA MET A 153 5.40 17.13 6.68
C MET A 153 6.71 16.54 7.20
N TYR A 154 6.68 15.89 8.38
CA TYR A 154 7.84 15.15 8.90
C TYR A 154 8.20 13.91 8.07
N LEU A 155 7.33 13.50 7.13
CA LEU A 155 7.60 12.41 6.19
C LEU A 155 7.92 12.97 4.81
N ILE A 156 7.11 13.94 4.34
CA ILE A 156 7.21 14.54 3.01
C ILE A 156 8.56 15.24 2.83
N ILE A 157 8.98 16.08 3.80
CA ILE A 157 10.21 16.87 3.66
C ILE A 157 11.45 15.97 3.62
N PRO A 158 11.68 15.04 4.58
CA PRO A 158 12.84 14.16 4.51
C PRO A 158 12.85 13.26 3.26
N ALA A 159 11.70 12.72 2.85
CA ALA A 159 11.62 11.91 1.62
C ALA A 159 12.04 12.72 0.39
N PHE A 160 11.59 13.98 0.29
CA PHE A 160 11.96 14.86 -0.82
C PHE A 160 13.45 15.20 -0.81
N LEU A 161 13.99 15.61 0.35
CA LEU A 161 15.41 15.93 0.48
C LEU A 161 16.30 14.74 0.14
N MET A 162 15.92 13.53 0.56
CA MET A 162 16.64 12.31 0.22
C MET A 162 16.58 12.02 -1.29
N ALA A 163 15.43 12.21 -1.93
CA ALA A 163 15.29 12.02 -3.38
C ALA A 163 16.11 13.03 -4.21
N LEU A 164 16.30 14.27 -3.73
CA LEU A 164 17.19 15.24 -4.39
C LEU A 164 18.63 14.73 -4.48
N VAL A 165 19.11 14.07 -3.42
CA VAL A 165 20.49 13.59 -3.31
C VAL A 165 20.67 12.21 -3.95
N PHE A 166 19.69 11.33 -3.77
CA PHE A 166 19.81 9.91 -4.06
C PHE A 166 18.68 9.44 -4.97
N HIS A 167 18.83 9.65 -6.28
CA HIS A 167 17.85 9.22 -7.30
C HIS A 167 18.55 8.57 -8.52
N PRO A 168 17.86 7.67 -9.26
CA PRO A 168 18.38 7.03 -10.48
C PRO A 168 18.42 8.03 -11.65
N SER A 169 18.65 7.57 -12.88
CA SER A 169 18.50 8.40 -14.09
C SER A 169 17.87 7.66 -15.27
N LEU A 170 16.91 6.77 -15.00
CA LEU A 170 16.30 5.95 -16.05
C LEU A 170 15.48 6.77 -17.05
N ASN A 171 14.86 7.88 -16.61
CA ASN A 171 14.12 8.76 -17.52
C ASN A 171 15.02 9.73 -18.30
N SER A 172 16.32 9.81 -17.98
CA SER A 172 17.23 10.82 -18.52
C SER A 172 16.74 12.27 -18.34
N TRP A 173 15.81 12.51 -17.41
CA TRP A 173 15.27 13.81 -17.07
C TRP A 173 15.11 13.93 -15.57
N MET A 174 16.06 14.68 -14.98
CA MET A 174 16.28 14.74 -13.53
C MET A 174 15.01 15.04 -12.71
N PRO A 175 14.11 15.98 -13.07
CA PRO A 175 12.90 16.21 -12.31
C PRO A 175 11.97 15.00 -12.21
N ALA A 176 11.80 14.20 -13.28
CA ALA A 176 11.01 12.97 -13.21
C ALA A 176 11.70 11.91 -12.37
N ASP A 177 13.02 11.71 -12.53
CA ASP A 177 13.78 10.76 -11.73
C ASP A 177 13.68 11.06 -10.23
N ILE A 178 13.75 12.35 -9.86
CA ILE A 178 13.53 12.82 -8.48
C ILE A 178 12.08 12.55 -8.06
N ALA A 179 11.08 12.87 -8.89
CA ALA A 179 9.67 12.72 -8.54
C ALA A 179 9.30 11.25 -8.29
N TRP A 180 9.79 10.32 -9.11
CA TRP A 180 9.62 8.89 -8.91
C TRP A 180 10.27 8.41 -7.60
N THR A 181 11.51 8.85 -7.37
CA THR A 181 12.27 8.46 -6.17
C THR A 181 11.61 9.00 -4.90
N PHE A 182 11.18 10.26 -4.93
CA PHE A 182 10.44 10.90 -3.85
C PHE A 182 9.16 10.12 -3.54
N ALA A 183 8.40 9.72 -4.56
CA ALA A 183 7.20 8.93 -4.39
C ALA A 183 7.51 7.58 -3.71
N LEU A 184 8.58 6.89 -4.13
CA LEU A 184 9.00 5.62 -3.52
C LEU A 184 9.39 5.80 -2.05
N TYR A 185 10.21 6.81 -1.72
CA TYR A 185 10.67 7.05 -0.35
C TYR A 185 9.54 7.49 0.58
N LEU A 186 8.66 8.37 0.12
CA LEU A 186 7.51 8.79 0.90
C LEU A 186 6.55 7.62 1.12
N GLU A 187 6.32 6.77 0.11
CA GLU A 187 5.48 5.60 0.24
C GLU A 187 5.99 4.59 1.28
N SER A 188 7.31 4.50 1.48
CA SER A 188 7.91 3.65 2.51
C SER A 188 7.48 4.00 3.93
N VAL A 189 7.04 5.24 4.17
CA VAL A 189 6.71 5.75 5.51
C VAL A 189 5.28 6.31 5.62
N VAL A 190 4.55 6.44 4.51
CA VAL A 190 3.25 7.12 4.44
C VAL A 190 2.17 6.51 5.32
N VAL A 191 2.30 5.24 5.70
CA VAL A 191 1.33 4.53 6.56
C VAL A 191 1.36 4.99 8.02
N LEU A 192 2.42 5.68 8.44
CA LEU A 192 2.64 6.09 9.83
C LEU A 192 1.48 6.89 10.45
N PRO A 193 0.90 7.92 9.81
CA PRO A 193 -0.19 8.69 10.41
C PRO A 193 -1.38 7.80 10.82
N GLN A 194 -1.74 6.79 10.01
CA GLN A 194 -2.81 5.86 10.32
C GLN A 194 -2.44 4.90 11.46
N LEU A 195 -1.20 4.41 11.51
CA LEU A 195 -0.72 3.56 12.61
C LEU A 195 -0.69 4.33 13.93
N PHE A 196 -0.25 5.59 13.91
CA PHE A 196 -0.29 6.49 15.08
C PHE A 196 -1.72 6.76 15.55
N MET A 197 -2.65 7.00 14.62
CA MET A 197 -4.07 7.19 14.94
C MET A 197 -4.66 5.97 15.66
N PHE A 198 -4.35 4.74 15.21
CA PHE A 198 -4.77 3.52 15.90
C PHE A 198 -4.26 3.44 17.34
N GLN A 199 -2.96 3.71 17.53
CA GLN A 199 -2.35 3.68 18.87
C GLN A 199 -2.98 4.73 19.80
N LYS A 200 -3.29 5.92 19.26
CA LYS A 200 -3.90 7.01 20.03
C LYS A 200 -5.34 6.72 20.43
N GLU A 201 -6.17 6.22 19.51
CA GLU A 201 -7.57 5.91 19.79
C GLU A 201 -7.74 4.64 20.64
N ARG A 202 -6.72 3.75 20.66
CA ARG A 202 -6.82 2.37 21.18
C ARG A 202 -8.00 1.59 20.58
N LYS A 203 -8.46 2.03 19.42
CA LYS A 203 -9.58 1.49 18.69
C LYS A 203 -9.17 1.38 17.24
N VAL A 204 -9.54 0.28 16.62
CA VAL A 204 -9.26 0.04 15.22
C VAL A 204 -10.56 -0.23 14.49
N VAL A 205 -10.75 0.46 13.37
CA VAL A 205 -11.93 0.27 12.52
C VAL A 205 -11.61 -0.79 11.47
N PRO A 206 -12.45 -1.85 11.32
CA PRO A 206 -12.09 -3.00 10.48
C PRO A 206 -11.71 -2.68 9.04
N PHE A 207 -12.39 -1.71 8.39
CA PHE A 207 -12.11 -1.42 6.98
C PHE A 207 -10.76 -0.73 6.77
N THR A 208 -10.28 0.08 7.72
CA THR A 208 -8.93 0.67 7.64
C THR A 208 -7.85 -0.37 7.98
N SER A 209 -8.15 -1.37 8.80
CA SER A 209 -7.26 -2.53 8.97
C SER A 209 -7.13 -3.34 7.67
N HIS A 210 -8.25 -3.65 7.02
CA HIS A 210 -8.25 -4.36 5.74
C HIS A 210 -7.50 -3.58 4.65
N PHE A 211 -7.63 -2.24 4.66
CA PHE A 211 -6.84 -1.36 3.79
C PHE A 211 -5.34 -1.51 4.03
N LEU A 212 -4.86 -1.34 5.27
CA LEU A 212 -3.44 -1.45 5.59
C LEU A 212 -2.90 -2.86 5.32
N ALA A 213 -3.69 -3.90 5.57
CA ALA A 213 -3.30 -5.27 5.24
C ALA A 213 -3.11 -5.46 3.72
N MET A 214 -4.00 -4.92 2.88
CA MET A 214 -3.84 -4.99 1.43
C MET A 214 -2.71 -4.10 0.91
N GLN A 215 -2.50 -2.94 1.52
CA GLN A 215 -1.30 -2.12 1.24
C GLN A 215 -0.03 -2.92 1.56
N ALA A 216 0.04 -3.63 2.70
CA ALA A 216 1.19 -4.47 3.04
C ALA A 216 1.44 -5.56 1.97
N VAL A 217 0.38 -6.22 1.47
CA VAL A 217 0.51 -7.19 0.38
C VAL A 217 1.06 -6.54 -0.89
N SER A 218 0.55 -5.36 -1.27
CA SER A 218 1.12 -4.56 -2.37
C SER A 218 2.62 -4.30 -2.16
N LYS A 219 3.04 -3.95 -0.94
CA LYS A 219 4.46 -3.64 -0.66
C LYS A 219 5.35 -4.88 -0.66
N VAL A 220 4.85 -6.03 -0.25
CA VAL A 220 5.56 -7.31 -0.42
C VAL A 220 5.78 -7.62 -1.90
N LEU A 221 4.76 -7.44 -2.74
CA LEU A 221 4.88 -7.66 -4.19
C LEU A 221 5.90 -6.71 -4.83
N ALA A 222 5.84 -5.42 -4.48
CA ALA A 222 6.82 -4.42 -4.94
C ALA A 222 8.24 -4.74 -4.45
N PHE A 223 8.40 -5.17 -3.19
CA PHE A 223 9.69 -5.56 -2.64
C PHE A 223 10.30 -6.75 -3.39
N ILE A 224 9.49 -7.78 -3.69
CA ILE A 224 9.95 -8.94 -4.49
C ILE A 224 10.43 -8.51 -5.87
N PHE A 225 9.73 -7.57 -6.51
CA PHE A 225 10.18 -6.99 -7.77
C PHE A 225 11.54 -6.28 -7.59
N TRP A 226 11.60 -5.32 -6.66
CA TRP A 226 12.80 -4.49 -6.47
C TRP A 226 14.02 -5.29 -6.05
N ILE A 227 13.89 -6.28 -5.17
CA ILE A 227 15.06 -7.07 -4.76
C ILE A 227 15.67 -7.86 -5.91
N SER A 228 14.89 -8.15 -6.96
CA SER A 228 15.39 -8.77 -8.18
C SER A 228 15.92 -7.77 -9.21
N SER A 229 15.42 -6.53 -9.25
CA SER A 229 15.72 -5.53 -10.30
C SER A 229 16.56 -4.34 -9.84
N TYR A 230 16.90 -4.22 -8.54
CA TYR A 230 17.53 -3.01 -7.98
C TYR A 230 18.82 -2.60 -8.69
N THR A 231 19.56 -3.54 -9.28
CA THR A 231 20.80 -3.25 -10.00
C THR A 231 20.58 -2.35 -11.21
N GLU A 232 19.39 -2.38 -11.82
CA GLU A 232 19.02 -1.53 -12.96
C GLU A 232 18.92 -0.05 -12.55
N LEU A 233 18.68 0.24 -11.26
CA LEU A 233 18.65 1.60 -10.74
C LEU A 233 20.04 2.20 -10.53
N ASN A 234 21.09 1.37 -10.56
CA ASN A 234 22.46 1.82 -10.32
C ASN A 234 23.10 2.34 -11.61
N ASP A 235 23.78 3.48 -11.51
CA ASP A 235 24.62 4.01 -12.59
C ASP A 235 26.10 3.99 -12.14
N PRO A 236 26.91 3.02 -12.60
CA PRO A 236 28.31 2.88 -12.21
C PRO A 236 29.19 4.06 -12.61
N SER A 237 28.75 4.88 -13.58
CA SER A 237 29.53 6.03 -14.06
C SER A 237 29.53 7.21 -13.07
N LYS A 238 28.63 7.20 -12.08
CA LYS A 238 28.45 8.28 -11.10
C LYS A 238 28.56 7.74 -9.68
N VAL A 239 29.41 8.37 -8.87
CA VAL A 239 29.76 7.92 -7.51
C VAL A 239 28.54 7.69 -6.61
N LEU A 240 27.61 8.66 -6.56
CA LEU A 240 26.38 8.56 -5.77
C LEU A 240 25.38 7.56 -6.38
N LYS A 241 25.20 7.61 -7.70
CA LYS A 241 24.18 6.80 -8.39
C LYS A 241 24.52 5.31 -8.48
N LYS A 242 25.78 4.93 -8.25
CA LYS A 242 26.21 3.53 -8.14
C LYS A 242 25.46 2.74 -7.04
N HIS A 243 24.92 3.43 -6.04
CA HIS A 243 24.35 2.79 -4.85
C HIS A 243 22.82 2.98 -4.72
N VAL A 244 22.16 3.59 -5.71
CA VAL A 244 20.72 3.93 -5.67
C VAL A 244 19.82 2.73 -5.42
N GLY A 245 20.07 1.65 -6.15
CA GLY A 245 19.33 0.40 -6.00
C GLY A 245 19.40 -0.17 -4.59
N TYR A 246 20.58 -0.20 -3.97
CA TYR A 246 20.73 -0.71 -2.60
C TYR A 246 19.92 0.08 -1.59
N TRP A 247 19.87 1.40 -1.73
CA TRP A 247 19.05 2.23 -0.85
C TRP A 247 17.56 2.06 -1.10
N VAL A 248 17.14 1.87 -2.35
CA VAL A 248 15.75 1.51 -2.65
C VAL A 248 15.37 0.24 -1.89
N ILE A 249 16.24 -0.79 -1.85
CA ILE A 249 16.00 -1.99 -1.04
C ILE A 249 15.93 -1.69 0.46
N ILE A 250 16.81 -0.84 1.00
CA ILE A 250 16.74 -0.41 2.40
C ILE A 250 15.38 0.24 2.70
N MET A 251 14.91 1.14 1.83
CA MET A 251 13.63 1.82 2.00
C MET A 251 12.44 0.85 1.91
N GLN A 252 12.50 -0.15 1.04
CA GLN A 252 11.49 -1.21 0.98
C GLN A 252 11.50 -2.08 2.26
N ILE A 253 12.68 -2.39 2.82
CA ILE A 253 12.79 -3.10 4.10
C ILE A 253 12.21 -2.26 5.24
N VAL A 254 12.51 -0.96 5.29
CA VAL A 254 11.92 -0.03 6.27
C VAL A 254 10.40 -0.06 6.17
N GLN A 255 9.85 0.00 4.96
CA GLN A 255 8.40 -0.07 4.74
C GLN A 255 7.78 -1.35 5.31
N LEU A 256 8.38 -2.50 5.02
CA LEU A 256 7.90 -3.79 5.54
C LEU A 256 8.05 -3.89 7.07
N ALA A 257 9.15 -3.36 7.62
CA ALA A 257 9.39 -3.36 9.07
C ALA A 257 8.37 -2.48 9.81
N LEU A 258 8.05 -1.29 9.28
CA LEU A 258 7.06 -0.39 9.87
C LEU A 258 5.65 -1.01 9.90
N MET A 259 5.31 -1.82 8.90
CA MET A 259 4.03 -2.53 8.85
C MET A 259 4.04 -3.87 9.58
N GLY A 260 5.22 -4.38 9.96
CA GLY A 260 5.42 -5.75 10.43
C GLY A 260 4.61 -6.08 11.69
N ASP A 261 4.63 -5.19 12.69
CA ASP A 261 3.87 -5.35 13.93
C ASP A 261 2.35 -5.41 13.66
N PHE A 262 1.85 -4.43 12.90
CA PHE A 262 0.45 -4.40 12.47
C PHE A 262 0.05 -5.67 11.71
N VAL A 263 0.86 -6.10 10.73
CA VAL A 263 0.58 -7.30 9.92
C VAL A 263 0.57 -8.55 10.78
N TYR A 264 1.49 -8.67 11.74
CA TYR A 264 1.54 -9.78 12.68
C TYR A 264 0.25 -9.88 13.51
N HIS A 265 -0.17 -8.78 14.14
CA HIS A 265 -1.39 -8.77 14.94
C HIS A 265 -2.66 -8.94 14.10
N TYR A 266 -2.70 -8.35 12.89
CA TYR A 266 -3.80 -8.54 11.96
C TYR A 266 -3.94 -10.01 11.56
N ALA A 267 -2.84 -10.67 11.20
CA ALA A 267 -2.85 -12.10 10.88
C ALA A 267 -3.28 -12.96 12.07
N ARG A 268 -2.89 -12.59 13.30
CA ARG A 268 -3.31 -13.26 14.53
C ARG A 268 -4.81 -13.12 14.79
N CYS A 269 -5.41 -11.94 14.59
CA CYS A 269 -6.87 -11.74 14.64
C CYS A 269 -7.59 -12.69 13.67
N ILE A 270 -7.18 -12.67 12.40
CA ILE A 270 -7.76 -13.47 11.32
C ILE A 270 -7.64 -14.95 11.65
N THR A 271 -6.45 -15.44 11.99
CA THR A 271 -6.20 -16.87 12.28
C THR A 271 -6.78 -17.36 13.60
N ARG A 272 -7.25 -16.49 14.50
CA ARG A 272 -7.96 -16.87 15.72
C ARG A 272 -9.48 -16.66 15.63
N GLY A 273 -9.97 -16.12 14.51
CA GLY A 273 -11.38 -15.74 14.36
C GLY A 273 -11.80 -14.58 15.27
N VAL A 274 -10.83 -13.80 15.76
CA VAL A 274 -11.07 -12.61 16.59
C VAL A 274 -11.31 -11.42 15.65
N PRO A 275 -12.35 -10.60 15.89
CA PRO A 275 -12.58 -9.40 15.11
C PRO A 275 -11.35 -8.46 15.09
N VAL A 276 -10.95 -8.01 13.90
CA VAL A 276 -9.75 -7.16 13.70
C VAL A 276 -9.78 -5.82 14.44
N GLN A 277 -10.95 -5.40 14.94
CA GLN A 277 -11.07 -4.23 15.82
C GLN A 277 -10.30 -4.37 17.14
N PHE A 278 -9.96 -5.59 17.53
CA PHE A 278 -9.23 -5.91 18.76
C PHE A 278 -7.72 -6.06 18.57
N ILE A 279 -7.18 -5.66 17.41
CA ILE A 279 -5.76 -5.83 17.05
C ILE A 279 -4.77 -5.24 18.08
N LEU A 280 -5.18 -4.21 18.83
CA LEU A 280 -4.36 -3.54 19.84
C LEU A 280 -4.51 -4.14 21.25
N MET A 281 -5.36 -5.15 21.45
CA MET A 281 -5.49 -5.80 22.75
C MET A 281 -4.35 -6.80 22.97
N GLU A 282 -3.67 -6.70 24.11
CA GLU A 282 -2.48 -7.50 24.47
C GLU A 282 -2.70 -9.03 24.39
N ASN A 283 -3.95 -9.50 24.44
CA ASN A 283 -4.31 -10.91 24.48
C ASN A 283 -4.77 -11.52 23.15
N VAL A 284 -4.80 -10.76 22.04
CA VAL A 284 -5.15 -11.32 20.72
C VAL A 284 -4.00 -12.07 20.14
#